data_AF-A0A170VPS5-F1
#
_entry.id   AF-A0A170VPS5-F1
#
_cell.length_a   1.000
_cell.length_b   1.000
_cell.length_c   1.000
_cell.angle_alpha   90.00
_cell.angle_beta   90.00
_cell.angle_gamma   90.00
#
_symmetry.space_group_name_H-M   'P 1'
#
loop_
_entity.id
_entity.type
_entity.pdbx_description
1 polymer ?
#
loop_
_entity_poly.entity_id
_entity_poly.type
_entity_poly.pdbx_seq_one_letter_code
_entity_poly.pdbx_strand_id
1 'polypeptide(L)'
;ASTPPPKSSAVDEDSNSNTSLPGKGDDSKMSFKDKKELTEAFRNLLKEKDVPSNASWEQAMKLIGNDPRYTQMKQFSDKKQVFNAYKTQRRKEEADEQRLRAKKAKEDLEHFLMTTDNMCSSMRYYRCQETFGHLDVWKNVCDSDRREIYEDAVFNLAKREKEEAK
;
A
#
# COMPACT_ATOMS: atom_id res chain seq x y z
N ALA A 1 -0.37 71.30 -44.71
CA ALA A 1 0.00 69.98 -45.27
C ALA A 1 -0.68 68.93 -44.39
N SER A 2 -1.82 68.32 -44.75
CA SER A 2 -2.07 67.42 -45.91
C SER A 2 -0.94 66.38 -45.98
N THR A 3 -1.13 65.07 -45.77
CA THR A 3 -2.21 64.18 -46.26
C THR A 3 -2.11 62.81 -45.53
N PRO A 4 -3.19 62.01 -45.36
CA PRO A 4 -3.12 60.55 -45.19
C PRO A 4 -3.52 59.83 -46.51
N PRO A 5 -3.75 58.49 -46.51
CA PRO A 5 -2.93 57.37 -47.00
C PRO A 5 -3.33 56.88 -48.42
N PRO A 6 -2.91 55.67 -48.87
CA PRO A 6 -3.96 54.65 -49.14
C PRO A 6 -3.60 53.17 -48.86
N LYS A 7 -4.68 52.37 -48.83
CA LYS A 7 -4.82 50.91 -48.69
C LYS A 7 -4.54 50.14 -50.00
N SER A 8 -4.60 48.79 -49.87
CA SER A 8 -4.91 47.76 -50.88
C SER A 8 -3.67 47.09 -51.49
N SER A 9 -3.55 45.78 -51.73
CA SER A 9 -4.44 44.61 -51.71
C SER A 9 -3.52 43.35 -51.68
N ALA A 10 -3.85 42.31 -50.91
CA ALA A 10 -4.37 41.00 -51.38
C ALA A 10 -3.31 39.98 -51.86
N VAL A 11 -3.34 38.83 -51.16
CA VAL A 11 -3.18 37.42 -51.59
C VAL A 11 -1.98 37.01 -52.46
N ASP A 12 -1.23 35.99 -52.03
CA ASP A 12 -1.29 34.67 -52.64
C ASP A 12 -0.51 33.61 -51.84
N GLU A 13 -1.05 32.41 -51.93
CA GLU A 13 -0.76 31.18 -51.22
C GLU A 13 0.31 30.34 -51.97
N ASP A 14 0.95 29.46 -51.19
CA ASP A 14 1.44 28.12 -51.57
C ASP A 14 2.95 27.81 -51.66
N SER A 15 3.24 26.65 -51.05
CA SER A 15 4.27 25.65 -51.36
C SER A 15 5.69 25.73 -50.77
N ASN A 16 5.76 25.18 -49.55
CA ASN A 16 6.42 23.91 -49.21
C ASN A 16 7.92 23.70 -49.55
N SER A 17 8.73 23.54 -48.50
CA SER A 17 9.86 22.59 -48.49
C SER A 17 10.13 22.10 -47.06
N ASN A 18 9.41 21.04 -46.71
CA ASN A 18 9.84 19.88 -45.93
C ASN A 18 11.30 19.89 -45.39
N THR A 19 11.45 19.92 -44.07
CA THR A 19 12.46 19.09 -43.40
C THR A 19 11.79 18.31 -42.30
N SER A 20 11.36 17.11 -42.67
CA SER A 20 11.06 16.03 -41.74
C SER A 20 12.38 15.31 -41.44
N LEU A 21 12.74 15.18 -40.17
CA LEU A 21 13.39 13.96 -39.71
C LEU A 21 12.82 13.49 -38.35
N PRO A 22 12.74 12.16 -38.15
CA PRO A 22 11.61 11.53 -37.47
C PRO A 22 12.00 10.50 -36.40
N GLY A 23 11.03 10.17 -35.54
CA GLY A 23 10.95 8.88 -34.82
C GLY A 23 11.86 8.75 -33.58
N LYS A 24 11.51 7.96 -32.56
CA LYS A 24 10.37 7.08 -32.36
C LYS A 24 10.44 6.69 -30.88
N GLY A 25 9.46 7.12 -30.09
CA GLY A 25 9.30 6.72 -28.70
C GLY A 25 7.82 6.79 -28.42
N ASP A 26 7.18 5.63 -28.55
CA ASP A 26 5.80 5.40 -28.16
C ASP A 26 5.63 5.73 -26.68
N ASP A 27 5.28 6.97 -26.34
CA ASP A 27 4.70 7.25 -25.03
C ASP A 27 3.23 6.92 -25.11
N SER A 28 3.01 5.60 -25.07
CA SER A 28 1.75 4.91 -24.85
C SER A 28 0.72 5.86 -24.25
N LYS A 29 -0.27 6.19 -25.07
CA LYS A 29 -1.50 6.87 -24.70
C LYS A 29 -2.24 5.97 -23.69
N MET A 30 -1.79 5.94 -22.44
CA MET A 30 -2.56 5.46 -21.30
C MET A 30 -3.67 6.48 -21.05
N SER A 31 -4.65 6.45 -21.96
CA SER A 31 -5.94 7.10 -21.75
C SER A 31 -6.64 6.28 -20.68
N PHE A 32 -6.46 6.68 -19.42
CA PHE A 32 -7.28 6.20 -18.33
C PHE A 32 -8.74 6.60 -18.63
N LYS A 33 -9.51 5.65 -19.17
CA LYS A 33 -10.92 5.85 -19.54
C LYS A 33 -11.84 5.69 -18.34
N ASP A 34 -11.39 5.00 -17.30
CA ASP A 34 -12.17 4.69 -16.11
C ASP A 34 -11.75 5.51 -14.90
N LYS A 35 -12.75 6.13 -14.25
CA LYS A 35 -12.58 6.90 -13.01
C LYS A 35 -11.94 6.06 -11.89
N LYS A 36 -12.16 4.73 -11.91
CA LYS A 36 -11.53 3.76 -11.00
C LYS A 36 -10.06 3.54 -11.32
N GLU A 37 -9.69 3.30 -12.58
CA GLU A 37 -8.28 3.16 -12.97
C GLU A 37 -7.50 4.45 -12.73
N LEU A 38 -8.10 5.61 -12.97
CA LEU A 38 -7.51 6.91 -12.69
C LEU A 38 -7.24 7.10 -11.18
N THR A 39 -8.20 6.67 -10.35
CA THR A 39 -8.07 6.69 -8.89
C THR A 39 -6.98 5.75 -8.40
N GLU A 40 -6.91 4.54 -8.95
CA GLU A 40 -5.91 3.54 -8.58
C GLU A 40 -4.52 3.94 -9.07
N ALA A 41 -4.37 4.41 -10.30
CA ALA A 41 -3.13 4.92 -10.84
C ALA A 41 -2.62 6.12 -10.04
N PHE A 42 -3.51 7.03 -9.62
CA PHE A 42 -3.15 8.14 -8.75
C PHE A 42 -2.70 7.66 -7.36
N ARG A 43 -3.40 6.68 -6.79
CA ARG A 43 -3.02 6.06 -5.51
C ARG A 43 -1.66 5.38 -5.59
N ASN A 44 -1.40 4.64 -6.66
CA ASN A 44 -0.14 3.96 -6.92
C ASN A 44 0.99 4.97 -7.14
N LEU A 45 0.73 6.06 -7.87
CA LEU A 45 1.70 7.13 -8.07
C LEU A 45 2.06 7.83 -6.74
N LEU A 46 1.08 8.07 -5.86
CA LEU A 46 1.34 8.58 -4.51
C LEU A 46 2.21 7.61 -3.69
N LYS A 47 2.06 6.29 -3.90
CA LYS A 47 2.87 5.26 -3.25
C LYS A 47 4.27 5.16 -3.85
N GLU A 48 4.42 5.19 -5.18
CA GLU A 48 5.71 5.13 -5.89
C GLU A 48 6.57 6.36 -5.66
N LYS A 49 5.98 7.55 -5.55
CA LYS A 49 6.71 8.78 -5.21
C LYS A 49 6.98 8.91 -3.70
N ASP A 50 6.69 7.86 -2.92
CA ASP A 50 6.87 7.82 -1.46
C ASP A 50 6.29 9.06 -0.76
N VAL A 51 5.07 9.46 -1.16
CA VAL A 51 4.45 10.66 -0.60
C VAL A 51 4.15 10.40 0.88
N PRO A 52 4.83 11.10 1.81
CA PRO A 52 4.72 10.76 3.22
C PRO A 52 3.32 11.12 3.75
N SER A 53 2.83 10.36 4.73
CA SER A 53 1.48 10.55 5.30
C SER A 53 1.25 11.95 5.91
N ASN A 54 2.33 12.65 6.24
CA ASN A 54 2.32 14.04 6.73
C ASN A 54 2.41 15.09 5.62
N ALA A 55 2.63 14.70 4.36
CA ALA A 55 2.74 15.63 3.25
C ALA A 55 1.44 16.43 3.08
N SER A 56 1.61 17.71 2.75
CA SER A 56 0.51 18.55 2.29
C SER A 56 0.09 18.12 0.88
N TRP A 57 -1.18 18.41 0.55
CA TRP A 57 -1.73 18.21 -0.78
C TRP A 57 -0.84 18.84 -1.86
N GLU A 58 -0.36 20.07 -1.64
CA GLU A 58 0.49 20.78 -2.60
C GLU A 58 1.88 20.15 -2.77
N GLN A 59 2.51 19.69 -1.68
CA GLN A 59 3.77 18.94 -1.77
C GLN A 59 3.61 17.64 -2.54
N ALA A 60 2.54 16.88 -2.25
CA ALA A 60 2.20 15.68 -3.00
C ALA A 60 2.02 15.99 -4.49
N MET A 61 1.28 17.06 -4.81
CA MET A 61 1.02 17.48 -6.19
C MET A 61 2.28 17.94 -6.91
N LYS A 62 3.24 18.54 -6.22
CA LYS A 62 4.54 18.91 -6.80
C LYS A 62 5.39 17.68 -7.13
N LEU A 63 5.39 16.67 -6.26
CA LEU A 63 6.15 15.44 -6.47
C LEU A 63 5.58 14.60 -7.63
N ILE A 64 4.26 14.48 -7.70
CA ILE A 64 3.60 13.73 -8.79
C ILE A 64 3.40 14.59 -10.05
N GLY A 65 3.35 15.92 -9.92
CA GLY A 65 3.07 16.84 -11.02
C GLY A 65 4.23 17.02 -11.99
N ASN A 66 5.44 16.67 -11.57
CA ASN A 66 6.59 16.49 -12.45
C ASN A 66 6.48 15.23 -13.33
N ASP A 67 5.51 14.36 -13.07
CA ASP A 67 5.31 13.13 -13.81
C ASP A 67 4.39 13.35 -15.03
N PRO A 68 4.78 12.91 -16.25
CA PRO A 68 3.95 13.08 -17.44
C PRO A 68 2.57 12.44 -17.32
N ARG A 69 2.42 11.39 -16.50
CA ARG A 69 1.13 10.73 -16.21
C ARG A 69 0.14 11.64 -15.49
N TYR A 70 0.62 12.57 -14.66
CA TYR A 70 -0.24 13.54 -13.97
C TYR A 70 -0.81 14.60 -14.93
N THR A 71 -0.06 14.94 -15.98
CA THR A 71 -0.48 15.91 -17.01
C THR A 71 -1.65 15.38 -17.84
N GLN A 72 -1.71 14.05 -18.05
CA GLN A 72 -2.85 13.38 -18.68
C GLN A 72 -4.08 13.37 -17.75
N MET A 73 -3.91 13.43 -16.43
CA MET A 73 -4.99 13.54 -15.44
C MET A 73 -5.43 14.99 -15.16
N LYS A 74 -5.46 15.86 -16.17
CA LYS A 74 -5.67 17.33 -16.03
C LYS A 74 -7.06 17.73 -15.50
N GLN A 75 -8.06 16.85 -15.56
CA GLN A 75 -9.47 17.09 -15.17
C GLN A 75 -9.95 16.21 -14.00
N PHE A 76 -9.04 15.70 -13.17
CA PHE A 76 -9.43 14.89 -12.02
C PHE A 76 -9.73 15.80 -10.81
N SER A 77 -11.00 16.18 -10.64
CA SER A 77 -11.49 16.97 -9.48
C SER A 77 -11.51 16.14 -8.19
N ASP A 78 -11.61 14.81 -8.31
CA ASP A 78 -11.58 13.89 -7.17
C ASP A 78 -10.16 13.64 -6.62
N LYS A 79 -9.08 14.23 -7.19
CA LYS A 79 -7.71 13.97 -6.73
C LYS A 79 -7.53 14.21 -5.21
N LYS A 80 -8.15 15.27 -4.69
CA LYS A 80 -8.10 15.60 -3.25
C LYS A 80 -8.80 14.54 -2.41
N GLN A 81 -9.91 13.99 -2.91
CA GLN A 81 -10.60 12.88 -2.27
C GLN A 81 -9.74 11.61 -2.28
N VAL A 82 -9.09 11.29 -3.39
CA VAL A 82 -8.17 10.14 -3.47
C VAL A 82 -6.97 10.32 -2.55
N PHE A 83 -6.41 11.52 -2.43
CA PHE A 83 -5.30 11.79 -1.50
C PHE A 83 -5.72 11.65 -0.04
N ASN A 84 -6.88 12.19 0.34
CA ASN A 84 -7.43 11.98 1.68
C ASN A 84 -7.70 10.49 1.94
N ALA A 85 -8.26 9.78 0.96
CA ALA A 85 -8.47 8.34 1.04
C ALA A 85 -7.14 7.56 1.12
N TYR A 86 -6.07 8.02 0.45
CA TYR A 86 -4.73 7.44 0.56
C TYR A 86 -4.16 7.62 1.97
N LYS A 87 -4.29 8.82 2.57
CA LYS A 87 -3.85 9.06 3.96
C LYS A 87 -4.60 8.19 4.96
N THR A 88 -5.91 8.10 4.82
CA THR A 88 -6.75 7.22 5.66
C THR A 88 -6.41 5.76 5.43
N GLN A 89 -6.22 5.35 4.17
CA GLN A 89 -5.84 3.98 3.84
C GLN A 89 -4.48 3.62 4.42
N ARG A 90 -3.45 4.46 4.29
CA ARG A 90 -2.12 4.19 4.85
C ARG A 90 -2.19 3.97 6.36
N ARG A 91 -2.91 4.84 7.09
CA ARG A 91 -3.13 4.66 8.53
C ARG A 91 -3.88 3.37 8.84
N LYS A 92 -4.90 3.03 8.04
CA LYS A 92 -5.67 1.80 8.19
C LYS A 92 -4.83 0.57 7.87
N GLU A 93 -4.03 0.60 6.81
CA GLU A 93 -3.16 -0.49 6.36
C GLU A 93 -2.09 -0.78 7.40
N GLU A 94 -1.48 0.24 8.02
CA GLU A 94 -0.55 0.05 9.15
C GLU A 94 -1.25 -0.60 10.36
N ALA A 95 -2.46 -0.15 10.71
CA ALA A 95 -3.23 -0.74 11.81
C ALA A 95 -3.68 -2.18 11.52
N ASP A 96 -4.15 -2.44 10.29
CA ASP A 96 -4.58 -3.76 9.83
C ASP A 96 -3.38 -4.71 9.71
N GLU A 97 -2.22 -4.24 9.23
CA GLU A 97 -1.00 -5.05 9.18
C GLU A 97 -0.50 -5.39 10.59
N GLN A 98 -0.53 -4.43 11.51
CA GLN A 98 -0.17 -4.70 12.92
C GLN A 98 -1.14 -5.70 13.56
N ARG A 99 -2.44 -5.58 13.28
CA ARG A 99 -3.45 -6.54 13.73
C ARG A 99 -3.25 -7.92 13.11
N LEU A 100 -2.98 -8.00 11.82
CA LEU A 100 -2.75 -9.26 11.11
C LEU A 100 -1.47 -9.93 11.60
N ARG A 101 -0.40 -9.17 11.80
CA ARG A 101 0.86 -9.66 12.37
C ARG A 101 0.65 -10.19 13.78
N ALA A 102 -0.10 -9.48 14.63
CA ALA A 102 -0.44 -9.95 15.96
C ALA A 102 -1.27 -11.24 15.90
N LYS A 103 -2.31 -11.30 15.05
CA LYS A 103 -3.11 -12.52 14.86
C LYS A 103 -2.25 -13.69 14.41
N LYS A 104 -1.39 -13.48 13.42
CA LYS A 104 -0.47 -14.51 12.93
C LYS A 104 0.51 -14.96 14.00
N ALA A 105 1.06 -14.04 14.80
CA ALA A 105 1.94 -14.39 15.91
C ALA A 105 1.23 -15.29 16.95
N LYS A 106 -0.05 -15.02 17.23
CA LYS A 106 -0.86 -15.86 18.12
C LYS A 106 -1.04 -17.26 17.55
N GLU A 107 -1.47 -17.37 16.28
CA GLU A 107 -1.67 -18.65 15.59
C GLU A 107 -0.37 -19.46 15.50
N ASP A 108 0.74 -18.79 15.16
CA ASP A 108 2.06 -19.42 15.07
C ASP A 108 2.51 -19.93 16.45
N LEU A 109 2.24 -19.18 17.53
CA LEU A 109 2.52 -19.61 18.90
C LEU A 109 1.64 -20.79 19.33
N GLU A 110 0.34 -20.72 19.10
CA GLU A 110 -0.59 -21.82 19.40
C GLU A 110 -0.17 -23.11 18.70
N HIS A 111 0.06 -23.02 17.39
CA HIS A 111 0.53 -24.15 16.60
C HIS A 111 1.87 -24.68 17.12
N PHE A 112 2.81 -23.79 17.43
CA PHE A 112 4.10 -24.17 18.00
C PHE A 112 3.93 -24.94 19.31
N LEU A 113 3.09 -24.47 20.23
CA LEU A 113 2.84 -25.14 21.51
C LEU A 113 2.09 -26.48 21.32
N MET A 114 1.22 -26.61 20.32
CA MET A 114 0.47 -27.85 20.05
C MET A 114 1.26 -28.92 19.28
N THR A 115 2.32 -28.53 18.57
CA THR A 115 3.15 -29.43 17.73
C THR A 115 4.53 -29.71 18.31
N THR A 116 5.01 -28.86 19.21
CA THR A 116 6.31 -29.08 19.87
C THR A 116 6.20 -30.24 20.85
N ASP A 117 6.96 -31.31 20.58
CA ASP A 117 7.01 -32.54 21.39
C ASP A 117 7.44 -32.29 22.86
N ASN A 118 8.14 -31.17 23.11
CA ASN A 118 8.49 -30.72 24.47
C ASN A 118 7.31 -30.09 25.24
N MET A 119 6.13 -29.91 24.63
CA MET A 119 4.94 -29.41 25.31
C MET A 119 4.13 -30.59 25.87
N CYS A 120 3.99 -30.65 27.20
CA CYS A 120 3.21 -31.65 27.91
C CYS A 120 2.06 -30.95 28.66
N SER A 121 0.90 -31.60 28.81
CA SER A 121 -0.27 -31.08 29.54
C SER A 121 0.01 -30.69 31.01
N SER A 122 1.13 -31.14 31.59
CA SER A 122 1.59 -30.78 32.95
C SER A 122 2.62 -29.64 32.99
N MET A 123 3.15 -29.21 31.84
CA MET A 123 4.16 -28.15 31.74
C MET A 123 3.56 -26.83 32.22
N ARG A 124 4.17 -26.19 33.23
CA ARG A 124 3.72 -24.90 33.75
C ARG A 124 4.18 -23.74 32.87
N TYR A 125 3.40 -22.66 32.81
CA TYR A 125 3.72 -21.44 32.04
C TYR A 125 5.15 -20.93 32.26
N TYR A 126 5.66 -20.95 33.50
CA TYR A 126 7.02 -20.49 33.79
C TYR A 126 8.10 -21.35 33.07
N ARG A 127 7.87 -22.66 32.88
CA ARG A 127 8.77 -23.54 32.13
C ARG A 127 8.70 -23.27 30.64
N CYS A 128 7.50 -22.97 30.11
CA CYS A 128 7.35 -22.50 28.73
C CYS A 128 8.11 -21.19 28.51
N GLN A 129 8.03 -20.25 29.45
CA GLN A 129 8.79 -19.00 29.40
C GLN A 129 10.31 -19.23 29.46
N GLU A 130 10.79 -20.16 30.28
CA GLU A 130 12.22 -20.50 30.36
C GLU A 130 12.73 -21.17 29.07
N THR A 131 11.93 -22.07 28.50
CA THR A 131 12.30 -22.87 27.33
C THR A 131 12.11 -22.11 26.03
N PHE A 132 11.01 -21.37 25.86
CA PHE A 132 10.61 -20.72 24.62
C PHE A 132 10.76 -19.20 24.66
N GLY A 133 11.04 -18.60 25.82
CA GLY A 133 11.12 -17.14 25.98
C GLY A 133 12.18 -16.46 25.13
N HIS A 134 13.16 -17.21 24.63
CA HIS A 134 14.16 -16.71 23.70
C HIS A 134 13.71 -16.73 22.23
N LEU A 135 12.71 -17.53 21.87
CA LEU A 135 12.20 -17.69 20.51
C LEU A 135 11.33 -16.49 20.10
N ASP A 136 11.43 -16.12 18.82
CA ASP A 136 10.63 -15.03 18.26
C ASP A 136 9.13 -15.34 18.28
N VAL A 137 8.73 -16.60 18.06
CA VAL A 137 7.32 -17.03 18.13
C VAL A 137 6.69 -16.75 19.50
N TRP A 138 7.49 -16.84 20.57
CA TRP A 138 7.07 -16.47 21.92
C TRP A 138 7.10 -14.94 22.07
N LYS A 139 8.22 -14.29 21.73
CA LYS A 139 8.42 -12.84 21.89
C LYS A 139 7.41 -11.98 21.14
N ASN A 140 6.95 -12.41 19.97
CA ASN A 140 6.06 -11.66 19.09
C ASN A 140 4.61 -11.54 19.61
N VAL A 141 4.24 -12.34 20.61
CA VAL A 141 2.93 -12.32 21.26
C VAL A 141 3.03 -11.56 22.59
N CYS A 142 2.01 -10.83 23.03
CA CYS A 142 2.06 -10.14 24.34
C CYS A 142 1.80 -11.10 25.51
N ASP A 143 2.21 -10.78 26.75
CA ASP A 143 2.06 -11.71 27.89
C ASP A 143 0.61 -12.14 28.15
N SER A 144 -0.36 -11.24 27.98
CA SER A 144 -1.78 -11.58 28.13
C SER A 144 -2.19 -12.66 27.13
N ASP A 145 -1.90 -12.44 25.85
CA ASP A 145 -2.23 -13.38 24.78
C ASP A 145 -1.46 -14.70 24.93
N ARG A 146 -0.19 -14.67 25.37
CA ARG A 146 0.61 -15.89 25.62
C ARG A 146 -0.03 -16.77 26.69
N ARG A 147 -0.58 -16.17 27.75
CA ARG A 147 -1.26 -16.92 28.82
C ARG A 147 -2.52 -17.58 28.30
N GLU A 148 -3.35 -16.85 27.58
CA GLU A 148 -4.58 -17.39 26.97
C GLU A 148 -4.25 -18.57 26.04
N ILE A 149 -3.30 -18.38 25.12
CA ILE A 149 -2.87 -19.42 24.18
C ILE A 149 -2.28 -20.64 24.92
N TYR A 150 -1.51 -20.41 25.99
CA TYR A 150 -0.97 -21.49 26.80
C TYR A 150 -2.08 -22.30 27.49
N GLU A 151 -3.08 -21.65 28.06
CA GLU A 151 -4.21 -22.34 28.71
C GLU A 151 -4.99 -23.18 27.70
N ASP A 152 -5.28 -22.62 26.53
CA ASP A 152 -5.93 -23.34 25.43
C ASP A 152 -5.08 -24.50 24.92
N ALA A 153 -3.77 -24.32 24.73
CA ALA A 153 -2.86 -25.37 24.27
C ALA A 153 -2.79 -26.53 25.28
N VAL A 154 -2.64 -26.24 26.57
CA VAL A 154 -2.61 -27.25 27.64
C VAL A 154 -3.94 -28.01 27.72
N PHE A 155 -5.07 -27.29 27.61
CA PHE A 155 -6.39 -27.91 27.61
C PHE A 155 -6.58 -28.85 26.40
N ASN A 156 -6.19 -28.41 25.20
CA ASN A 156 -6.29 -29.22 23.99
C ASN A 156 -5.35 -30.44 24.03
N LEU A 157 -4.14 -30.31 24.56
CA LEU A 157 -3.21 -31.42 24.77
C LEU A 157 -3.79 -32.46 25.74
N ALA A 158 -4.29 -32.01 26.90
CA ALA A 158 -4.92 -32.89 27.89
C ALA A 158 -6.15 -33.62 27.32
N LYS A 159 -6.93 -32.93 26.46
CA LYS A 159 -8.07 -33.53 25.77
C LYS A 159 -7.61 -34.61 24.77
N ARG A 160 -6.58 -34.33 23.97
CA ARG A 160 -6.00 -35.28 23.01
C ARG A 160 -5.47 -36.53 23.70
N GLU A 161 -4.66 -36.36 24.75
CA GLU A 161 -4.13 -37.47 25.56
C GLU A 161 -5.25 -38.36 26.13
N LYS A 162 -6.36 -37.75 26.56
CA LYS A 162 -7.52 -38.49 27.06
C LYS A 162 -8.30 -39.25 25.98
N GLU A 163 -8.34 -38.73 24.75
CA GLU A 163 -8.96 -39.44 23.62
C GLU A 163 -8.05 -40.53 23.06
N GLU A 164 -6.73 -40.35 23.08
CA GLU A 164 -5.75 -41.38 22.68
C GLU A 164 -5.61 -42.51 23.71
N ALA A 165 -5.86 -42.22 24.99
CA ALA A 165 -5.86 -43.22 26.06
C ALA A 165 -7.16 -44.05 26.15
N LYS A 166 -8.12 -43.84 25.23
CA LYS A 166 -9.45 -44.48 25.25
C LYS A 166 -9.64 -45.46 24.11
#